data_AF-A0A512H8V7-F1
#
_entry.id   AF-A0A512H8V7-F1
#
_cell.length_a   1.000
_cell.length_b   1.000
_cell.length_c   1.000
_cell.angle_alpha   90.00
_cell.angle_beta   90.00
_cell.angle_gamma   90.00
#
_symmetry.space_group_name_H-M   'P 1'
#
loop_
_entity.id
_entity.type
_entity.pdbx_description
1 polymer ?
#
loop_
_entity_poly.entity_id
_entity_poly.type
_entity_poly.pdbx_seq_one_letter_code
_entity_poly.pdbx_strand_id
1 'polypeptide(L)'
;MSVVPPGPPALDIDDSPTHEAPPPVEPPAPAGPRAGRALPCTVVLVGLMGAGKTCVGRCLAKLAGVPFVDADAEIEAAARLSISEIFATYGEAEFRATERRVMARLLERPPLVLAAGGGAFMADETRALIARRAVSVWLRADLETLVARTAGRSHRPLLNSGDARATLAALMERRYPVYATADVTLDATDEPPLATARRAFDAVRRHLAHSLSCPSESSP
;
A
#
# COMPACT_ATOMS: atom_id res chain seq x y z
N MET A 1 -25.96 -24.80 26.42
CA MET A 1 -25.74 -23.43 25.90
C MET A 1 -24.28 -23.09 26.12
N SER A 2 -23.45 -23.12 25.06
CA SER A 2 -22.05 -22.70 25.17
C SER A 2 -22.04 -21.17 25.11
N VAL A 3 -21.69 -20.53 26.22
CA VAL A 3 -21.49 -19.08 26.29
C VAL A 3 -20.19 -18.80 25.55
N VAL A 4 -20.29 -18.22 24.36
CA VAL A 4 -19.12 -17.69 23.66
C VAL A 4 -18.64 -16.49 24.49
N PRO A 5 -17.40 -16.50 25.00
CA PRO A 5 -16.89 -15.38 25.77
C PRO A 5 -16.91 -14.11 24.91
N PRO A 6 -17.16 -12.93 25.50
CA PRO A 6 -17.06 -11.68 24.76
C PRO A 6 -15.66 -11.57 24.16
N GLY A 7 -15.60 -11.18 22.88
CA GLY A 7 -14.33 -10.92 22.22
C GLY A 7 -13.55 -9.81 22.94
N PRO A 8 -12.24 -9.70 22.67
CA PRO A 8 -11.45 -8.60 23.21
C PRO A 8 -12.05 -7.25 22.80
N PRO A 9 -11.85 -6.20 23.63
CA PRO A 9 -12.23 -4.84 23.23
C PRO A 9 -11.57 -4.46 21.90
N ALA A 10 -12.17 -3.51 21.18
CA ALA A 10 -11.62 -3.00 19.93
C ALA A 10 -10.17 -2.51 20.15
N LEU A 11 -9.35 -2.56 19.12
CA LEU A 11 -7.96 -2.12 19.22
C LEU A 11 -7.95 -0.60 19.43
N ASP A 12 -7.56 -0.16 20.62
CA ASP A 12 -7.34 1.26 20.93
C ASP A 12 -6.14 1.74 20.14
N ILE A 13 -6.42 2.31 18.98
CA ILE A 13 -5.45 3.04 18.21
C ILE A 13 -5.42 4.44 18.76
N ASP A 14 -4.21 4.92 19.07
CA ASP A 14 -4.02 6.31 19.47
C ASP A 14 -4.44 7.24 18.32
N ASP A 15 -5.71 7.67 18.38
CA ASP A 15 -6.35 8.60 17.44
C ASP A 15 -5.96 10.06 17.76
N SER A 16 -5.11 10.29 18.77
CA SER A 16 -4.62 11.62 19.12
C SER A 16 -3.70 12.15 18.02
N PRO A 17 -3.90 13.39 17.53
CA PRO A 17 -2.98 14.01 16.58
C PRO A 17 -1.70 14.50 17.28
N THR A 18 -1.05 13.69 18.12
CA THR A 18 0.25 14.02 18.72
C THR A 18 0.89 12.81 19.37
N HIS A 19 1.82 12.16 18.67
CA HIS A 19 3.10 11.84 19.29
C HIS A 19 4.12 12.65 18.48
N GLU A 20 4.64 13.71 19.08
CA GLU A 20 5.82 14.38 18.53
C GLU A 20 6.92 13.31 18.51
N ALA A 21 7.18 12.77 17.31
CA ALA A 21 8.33 11.93 17.09
C ALA A 21 9.57 12.79 17.44
N PRO A 22 10.63 12.23 18.06
CA PRO A 22 11.90 12.94 18.10
C PRO A 22 12.23 13.39 16.67
N PRO A 23 12.71 14.65 16.47
CA PRO A 23 12.94 15.15 15.13
C PRO A 23 13.81 14.12 14.39
N PRO A 24 13.41 13.66 13.20
CA PRO A 24 14.23 12.73 12.45
C PRO A 24 15.60 13.38 12.30
N VAL A 25 16.67 12.66 12.67
CA VAL A 25 18.02 13.08 12.33
C VAL A 25 18.04 13.23 10.81
N GLU A 26 18.04 14.47 10.32
CA GLU A 26 17.93 14.76 8.91
C GLU A 26 19.12 14.10 8.19
N PRO A 27 18.90 13.11 7.32
CA PRO A 27 19.95 12.75 6.37
C PRO A 27 20.25 13.99 5.53
N PRO A 28 21.51 14.21 5.10
CA PRO A 28 21.88 15.40 4.32
C PRO A 28 20.88 15.59 3.18
N ALA A 29 20.30 16.79 3.12
CA ALA A 29 19.22 17.11 2.21
C ALA A 29 19.57 16.62 0.78
N PRO A 30 18.79 15.71 0.18
CA PRO A 30 18.96 15.42 -1.23
C PRO A 30 18.74 16.74 -1.98
N ALA A 31 19.61 17.05 -2.93
CA ALA A 31 19.48 18.22 -3.80
C ALA A 31 18.00 18.40 -4.19
N GLY A 32 17.42 19.54 -3.80
CA GLY A 32 15.98 19.78 -3.83
C GLY A 32 15.36 19.43 -5.18
N PRO A 33 14.05 19.13 -5.22
CA PRO A 33 13.38 18.74 -6.45
C PRO A 33 13.68 19.76 -7.55
N ARG A 34 14.32 19.30 -8.63
CA ARG A 34 14.42 20.10 -9.86
C ARG A 34 12.98 20.46 -10.25
N ALA A 35 12.67 21.75 -10.33
CA ALA A 35 11.33 22.25 -10.62
C ALA A 35 10.70 21.49 -11.81
N GLY A 36 9.48 20.97 -11.62
CA GLY A 36 8.74 20.22 -12.66
C GLY A 36 8.72 18.69 -12.53
N ARG A 37 9.22 18.12 -11.42
CA ARG A 37 9.29 16.65 -11.20
C ARG A 37 8.43 16.10 -10.05
N ALA A 38 7.68 16.93 -9.35
CA ALA A 38 6.80 16.47 -8.27
C ALA A 38 5.51 15.86 -8.81
N LEU A 39 5.00 14.82 -8.14
CA LEU A 39 3.64 14.32 -8.38
C LEU A 39 2.65 15.21 -7.62
N PRO A 40 1.55 15.66 -8.26
CA PRO A 40 0.61 16.60 -7.64
C PRO A 40 -0.32 15.95 -6.62
N CYS A 41 -0.35 14.61 -6.54
CA CYS A 41 -1.20 13.84 -5.65
C CYS A 41 -0.46 12.62 -5.10
N THR A 42 -1.06 11.99 -4.09
CA THR A 42 -0.56 10.72 -3.55
C THR A 42 -0.63 9.61 -4.59
N VAL A 43 0.35 8.71 -4.57
CA VAL A 43 0.35 7.47 -5.35
C VAL A 43 0.28 6.29 -4.40
N VAL A 44 -0.70 5.41 -4.59
CA VAL A 44 -0.87 4.19 -3.79
C VAL A 44 -0.44 2.98 -4.62
N LEU A 45 0.62 2.31 -4.19
CA LEU A 45 1.09 1.07 -4.79
C LEU A 45 0.30 -0.11 -4.21
N VAL A 46 -0.31 -0.89 -5.11
CA VAL A 46 -1.10 -2.09 -4.77
C VAL A 46 -0.53 -3.31 -5.49
N GLY A 47 -0.85 -4.49 -4.97
CA GLY A 47 -0.41 -5.76 -5.53
C GLY A 47 -0.01 -6.77 -4.46
N LEU A 48 0.24 -8.00 -4.90
CA LEU A 48 0.60 -9.07 -3.97
C LEU A 48 1.94 -8.82 -3.27
N MET A 49 2.08 -9.56 -2.20
CA MET A 49 3.29 -9.62 -1.41
C MET A 49 4.44 -10.16 -2.30
N GLY A 50 5.60 -9.49 -2.34
CA GLY A 50 6.68 -9.85 -3.28
C GLY A 50 6.67 -9.10 -4.62
N ALA A 51 5.60 -8.36 -4.94
CA ALA A 51 5.52 -7.54 -6.17
C ALA A 51 6.46 -6.31 -6.19
N GLY A 52 7.22 -6.05 -5.12
CA GLY A 52 8.21 -4.98 -5.08
C GLY A 52 7.71 -3.61 -4.62
N LYS A 53 6.49 -3.50 -4.06
CA LYS A 53 5.87 -2.23 -3.60
C LYS A 53 6.82 -1.35 -2.78
N THR A 54 7.47 -1.90 -1.74
CA THR A 54 8.38 -1.13 -0.89
C THR A 54 9.63 -0.66 -1.64
N CYS A 55 10.24 -1.53 -2.47
CA CYS A 55 11.45 -1.18 -3.22
C CYS A 55 11.17 -0.14 -4.31
N VAL A 56 10.15 -0.37 -5.13
CA VAL A 56 9.72 0.54 -6.19
C VAL A 56 9.21 1.85 -5.58
N GLY A 57 8.44 1.78 -4.50
CA GLY A 57 7.89 2.95 -3.82
C GLY A 57 8.94 3.89 -3.27
N ARG A 58 10.00 3.37 -2.63
CA ARG A 58 11.14 4.21 -2.18
C ARG A 58 11.84 4.90 -3.34
N CYS A 59 12.06 4.20 -4.45
CA CYS A 59 12.62 4.80 -5.66
C CYS A 59 11.70 5.87 -6.25
N LEU A 60 10.39 5.60 -6.33
CA LEU A 60 9.39 6.53 -6.88
C LEU A 60 9.29 7.80 -6.03
N ALA A 61 9.24 7.65 -4.70
CA ALA A 61 9.20 8.76 -3.76
C ALA A 61 10.41 9.68 -3.93
N LYS A 62 11.62 9.09 -4.04
CA LYS A 62 12.86 9.85 -4.31
C LYS A 62 12.83 10.55 -5.66
N LEU A 63 12.28 9.91 -6.71
CA LEU A 63 12.16 10.52 -8.04
C LEU A 63 11.19 11.70 -8.04
N ALA A 64 10.08 11.58 -7.30
CA ALA A 64 9.03 12.58 -7.19
C ALA A 64 9.31 13.65 -6.12
N GLY A 65 10.33 13.48 -5.28
CA GLY A 65 10.65 14.42 -4.21
C GLY A 65 9.59 14.48 -3.10
N VAL A 66 8.93 13.35 -2.83
CA VAL A 66 7.89 13.21 -1.79
C VAL A 66 8.25 12.09 -0.80
N PRO A 67 7.62 12.03 0.39
CA PRO A 67 7.85 10.93 1.33
C PRO A 67 7.39 9.57 0.80
N PHE A 68 8.01 8.50 1.30
CA PHE A 68 7.53 7.12 1.15
C PHE A 68 6.97 6.64 2.48
N VAL A 69 5.81 5.98 2.45
CA VAL A 69 5.17 5.36 3.63
C VAL A 69 4.76 3.93 3.28
N ASP A 70 4.96 3.01 4.23
CA ASP A 70 4.48 1.62 4.15
C ASP A 70 3.29 1.48 5.12
N ALA A 71 2.10 1.17 4.60
CA ALA A 71 0.88 1.14 5.40
C ALA A 71 0.92 0.07 6.50
N ASP A 72 1.56 -1.08 6.22
CA ASP A 72 1.69 -2.16 7.20
C ASP A 72 2.53 -1.68 8.40
N ALA A 73 3.61 -0.92 8.15
CA ALA A 73 4.45 -0.35 9.21
C ALA A 73 3.73 0.74 10.01
N GLU A 74 2.88 1.54 9.38
CA GLU A 74 2.05 2.54 10.07
C GLU A 74 0.99 1.90 10.95
N ILE A 75 0.41 0.78 10.52
CA ILE A 75 -0.52 -0.01 11.34
C ILE A 75 0.18 -0.56 12.57
N GLU A 76 1.36 -1.17 12.41
CA GLU A 76 2.13 -1.72 13.54
C GLU A 76 2.55 -0.64 14.53
N ALA A 77 3.01 0.52 14.02
CA ALA A 77 3.38 1.65 14.85
C ALA A 77 2.19 2.21 15.64
N ALA A 78 1.02 2.33 14.99
CA ALA A 78 -0.19 2.85 15.63
C ALA A 78 -0.77 1.87 16.66
N ALA A 79 -0.65 0.56 16.42
CA ALA A 79 -1.12 -0.49 17.31
C ALA A 79 -0.12 -0.84 18.43
N ARG A 80 1.16 -0.45 18.28
CA ARG A 80 2.30 -0.95 19.08
C ARG A 80 2.36 -2.48 19.17
N LEU A 81 1.89 -3.14 18.11
CA LEU A 81 1.82 -4.59 17.96
C LEU A 81 2.21 -4.93 16.53
N SER A 82 2.86 -6.07 16.34
CA SER A 82 3.05 -6.62 15.00
C SER A 82 1.70 -7.02 14.38
N ILE A 83 1.61 -7.05 13.06
CA ILE A 83 0.40 -7.53 12.37
C ILE A 83 0.02 -8.93 12.86
N SER A 84 1.00 -9.81 13.07
CA SER A 84 0.75 -11.16 13.57
C SER A 84 0.06 -11.16 14.94
N GLU A 85 0.48 -10.28 15.86
CA GLU A 85 -0.13 -10.13 17.18
C GLU A 85 -1.52 -9.50 17.10
N ILE A 86 -1.74 -8.56 16.18
CA ILE A 86 -3.06 -7.98 15.94
C ILE A 86 -4.04 -9.07 15.48
N PHE A 87 -3.65 -9.90 14.50
CA PHE A 87 -4.47 -11.01 14.04
C PHE A 87 -4.73 -12.05 15.13
N ALA A 88 -3.70 -12.41 15.91
CA ALA A 88 -3.84 -13.40 16.98
C ALA A 88 -4.72 -12.92 18.13
N THR A 89 -4.68 -11.62 18.43
CA THR A 89 -5.39 -11.02 19.57
C THR A 89 -6.79 -10.57 19.17
N TYR A 90 -6.92 -9.76 18.11
CA TYR A 90 -8.16 -9.07 17.74
C TYR A 90 -8.84 -9.65 16.49
N GLY A 91 -8.16 -10.52 15.75
CA GLY A 91 -8.67 -11.14 14.53
C GLY A 91 -8.61 -10.25 13.29
N GLU A 92 -8.98 -10.83 12.13
CA GLU A 92 -8.89 -10.15 10.84
C GLU A 92 -9.85 -8.97 10.73
N ALA A 93 -11.05 -9.07 11.30
CA ALA A 93 -12.05 -8.00 11.20
C ALA A 93 -11.54 -6.68 11.78
N GLU A 94 -10.90 -6.74 12.96
CA GLU A 94 -10.33 -5.55 13.59
C GLU A 94 -9.11 -5.05 12.83
N PHE A 95 -8.21 -5.93 12.38
CA PHE A 95 -7.10 -5.55 11.51
C PHE A 95 -7.58 -4.78 10.26
N ARG A 96 -8.67 -5.23 9.62
CA ARG A 96 -9.25 -4.53 8.45
C ARG A 96 -9.88 -3.19 8.82
N ALA A 97 -10.49 -3.07 9.99
CA ALA A 97 -11.00 -1.79 10.48
C ALA A 97 -9.85 -0.80 10.72
N THR A 98 -8.79 -1.24 11.39
CA THR A 98 -7.54 -0.50 11.58
C THR A 98 -6.89 -0.08 10.26
N GLU A 99 -6.73 -1.03 9.32
CA GLU A 99 -6.17 -0.78 7.99
C GLU A 99 -6.91 0.36 7.28
N ARG A 100 -8.26 0.37 7.34
CA ARG A 100 -9.08 1.45 6.77
C ARG A 100 -8.85 2.80 7.45
N ARG A 101 -8.80 2.86 8.78
CA ARG A 101 -8.55 4.10 9.54
C ARG A 101 -7.17 4.69 9.20
N VAL A 102 -6.14 3.85 9.18
CA VAL A 102 -4.77 4.27 8.83
C VAL A 102 -4.70 4.78 7.39
N MET A 103 -5.32 4.07 6.43
CA MET A 103 -5.37 4.51 5.03
C MET A 103 -6.07 5.87 4.88
N ALA A 104 -7.16 6.12 5.61
CA ALA A 104 -7.85 7.41 5.64
C ALA A 104 -6.93 8.54 6.08
N ARG A 105 -6.27 8.39 7.24
CA ARG A 105 -5.32 9.38 7.77
C ARG A 105 -4.17 9.65 6.79
N LEU A 106 -3.60 8.60 6.20
CA LEU A 106 -2.47 8.76 5.28
C LEU A 106 -2.86 9.48 4.00
N LEU A 107 -4.08 9.28 3.50
CA LEU A 107 -4.59 9.93 2.28
C LEU A 107 -5.01 11.40 2.49
N GLU A 108 -5.03 11.89 3.73
CA GLU A 108 -5.25 13.32 4.06
C GLU A 108 -3.95 14.13 4.12
N ARG A 109 -2.79 13.46 4.15
CA ARG A 109 -1.47 14.11 4.18
C ARG A 109 -1.14 14.79 2.83
N PRO A 110 -0.18 15.73 2.80
CA PRO A 110 0.42 16.19 1.55
C PRO A 110 0.91 15.01 0.69
N PRO A 111 1.03 15.18 -0.65
CA PRO A 111 1.37 14.10 -1.57
C PRO A 111 2.53 13.23 -1.12
N LEU A 112 2.32 11.90 -1.14
CA LEU A 112 3.32 10.89 -0.81
C LEU A 112 3.22 9.67 -1.75
N VAL A 113 4.18 8.76 -1.64
CA VAL A 113 4.06 7.41 -2.20
C VAL A 113 3.75 6.44 -1.07
N LEU A 114 2.63 5.74 -1.17
CA LEU A 114 2.11 4.82 -0.16
C LEU A 114 2.17 3.39 -0.69
N ALA A 115 2.88 2.49 -0.02
CA ALA A 115 2.76 1.05 -0.26
C ALA A 115 1.62 0.49 0.59
N ALA A 116 0.54 0.02 -0.03
CA ALA A 116 -0.59 -0.57 0.67
C ALA A 116 -0.33 -2.05 1.01
N GLY A 117 -0.89 -2.51 2.13
CA GLY A 117 -0.94 -3.93 2.48
C GLY A 117 -1.61 -4.75 1.38
N GLY A 118 -1.24 -6.03 1.24
CA GLY A 118 -1.74 -6.87 0.17
C GLY A 118 -3.27 -7.04 0.18
N GLY A 119 -3.93 -6.87 1.33
CA GLY A 119 -5.39 -6.97 1.44
C GLY A 119 -6.13 -5.63 1.33
N ALA A 120 -5.45 -4.50 1.54
CA ALA A 120 -6.09 -3.18 1.65
C ALA A 120 -7.00 -2.85 0.46
N PHE A 121 -6.54 -3.11 -0.77
CA PHE A 121 -7.30 -2.80 -1.99
C PHE A 121 -8.50 -3.74 -2.23
N MET A 122 -8.66 -4.80 -1.42
CA MET A 122 -9.83 -5.68 -1.52
C MET A 122 -11.08 -5.08 -0.89
N ALA A 123 -10.93 -4.15 0.05
CA ALA A 123 -12.04 -3.45 0.66
C ALA A 123 -12.57 -2.35 -0.26
N ASP A 124 -13.87 -2.38 -0.54
CA ASP A 124 -14.53 -1.42 -1.44
C ASP A 124 -14.39 0.01 -0.93
N GLU A 125 -14.48 0.22 0.38
CA GLU A 125 -14.33 1.54 0.98
C GLU A 125 -12.92 2.10 0.80
N THR A 126 -11.89 1.25 0.94
CA THR A 126 -10.50 1.62 0.69
C THR A 126 -10.29 2.00 -0.77
N ARG A 127 -10.82 1.21 -1.72
CA ARG A 127 -10.74 1.55 -3.16
C ARG A 127 -11.43 2.87 -3.48
N ALA A 128 -12.65 3.06 -2.97
CA ALA A 128 -13.40 4.29 -3.17
C ALA A 128 -12.68 5.52 -2.60
N LEU A 129 -12.04 5.36 -1.44
CA LEU A 129 -11.24 6.41 -0.83
C LEU A 129 -9.98 6.74 -1.68
N ILE A 130 -9.27 5.71 -2.14
CA ILE A 130 -8.09 5.89 -3.02
C ILE A 130 -8.49 6.63 -4.29
N ALA A 131 -9.56 6.19 -4.97
CA ALA A 131 -10.04 6.80 -6.21
C ALA A 131 -10.38 8.31 -6.06
N ARG A 132 -10.77 8.75 -4.87
CA ARG A 132 -11.08 10.17 -4.60
C ARG A 132 -9.87 11.03 -4.24
N ARG A 133 -8.76 10.43 -3.80
CA ARG A 133 -7.66 11.15 -3.12
C ARG A 133 -6.27 10.89 -3.72
N ALA A 134 -6.12 9.86 -4.53
CA ALA A 134 -4.83 9.38 -5.01
C ALA A 134 -4.94 8.66 -6.36
N VAL A 135 -3.80 8.36 -6.96
CA VAL A 135 -3.70 7.45 -8.11
C VAL A 135 -3.22 6.09 -7.63
N SER A 136 -3.98 5.04 -7.95
CA SER A 136 -3.62 3.66 -7.66
C SER A 136 -2.74 3.06 -8.77
N VAL A 137 -1.63 2.43 -8.37
CA VAL A 137 -0.70 1.76 -9.28
C VAL A 137 -0.59 0.29 -8.87
N TRP A 138 -1.11 -0.59 -9.70
CA TRP A 138 -0.93 -2.03 -9.52
C TRP A 138 0.42 -2.49 -10.07
N LEU A 139 1.26 -3.01 -9.17
CA LEU A 139 2.45 -3.78 -9.54
C LEU A 139 2.06 -5.25 -9.74
N ARG A 140 1.86 -5.64 -11.00
CA ARG A 140 1.50 -7.00 -11.41
C ARG A 140 2.77 -7.85 -11.56
N ALA A 141 2.80 -9.04 -10.98
CA ALA A 141 3.92 -9.96 -11.08
C ALA A 141 3.40 -11.37 -11.39
N ASP A 142 4.14 -12.18 -12.13
CA ASP A 142 3.72 -13.56 -12.31
C ASP A 142 3.94 -14.40 -11.02
N LEU A 143 3.34 -15.60 -11.00
CA LEU A 143 3.42 -16.50 -9.85
C LEU A 143 4.87 -16.88 -9.53
N GLU A 144 5.70 -17.13 -10.54
CA GLU A 144 7.10 -17.52 -10.35
C GLU A 144 7.90 -16.41 -9.66
N THR A 145 7.72 -15.17 -10.12
CA THR A 145 8.33 -13.98 -9.54
C THR A 145 7.92 -13.82 -8.08
N LEU A 146 6.62 -13.99 -7.77
CA LEU A 146 6.12 -13.88 -6.41
C LEU A 146 6.69 -14.98 -5.52
N VAL A 147 6.72 -16.23 -5.98
CA VAL A 147 7.27 -17.37 -5.23
C VAL A 147 8.76 -17.14 -4.95
N ALA A 148 9.55 -16.79 -5.96
CA ALA A 148 10.98 -16.56 -5.83
C ALA A 148 11.29 -15.41 -4.86
N ARG A 149 10.53 -14.31 -4.90
CA ARG A 149 10.75 -13.13 -4.04
C ARG A 149 10.19 -13.27 -2.62
N THR A 150 9.36 -14.29 -2.38
CA THR A 150 8.78 -14.57 -1.05
C THR A 150 9.42 -15.75 -0.35
N ALA A 151 10.17 -16.58 -1.07
CA ALA A 151 10.96 -17.67 -0.49
C ALA A 151 11.86 -17.18 0.66
N GLY A 152 11.81 -17.89 1.79
CA GLY A 152 12.68 -17.64 2.95
C GLY A 152 12.35 -16.41 3.81
N ARG A 153 11.23 -15.72 3.59
CA ARG A 153 10.82 -14.57 4.42
C ARG A 153 9.81 -14.98 5.50
N SER A 154 10.28 -15.08 6.74
CA SER A 154 9.52 -15.56 7.92
C SER A 154 8.42 -14.62 8.44
N HIS A 155 8.43 -13.33 8.08
CA HIS A 155 7.49 -12.32 8.57
C HIS A 155 6.08 -12.36 7.94
N ARG A 156 5.66 -13.48 7.34
CA ARG A 156 4.37 -13.56 6.64
C ARG A 156 3.53 -14.74 7.13
N PRO A 157 2.61 -14.51 8.09
CA PRO A 157 1.74 -15.54 8.64
C PRO A 157 1.00 -16.36 7.58
N LEU A 158 0.59 -15.73 6.47
CA LEU A 158 -0.13 -16.37 5.37
C LEU A 158 0.70 -17.39 4.56
N LEU A 159 2.04 -17.31 4.59
CA LEU A 159 2.92 -18.22 3.82
C LEU A 159 3.63 -19.26 4.70
N ASN A 160 3.50 -19.15 6.03
CA ASN A 160 4.20 -20.01 6.99
C ASN A 160 3.48 -21.35 7.23
N SER A 161 2.29 -21.55 6.66
CA SER A 161 1.45 -22.73 6.88
C SER A 161 1.06 -23.35 5.53
N GLY A 162 1.94 -24.20 4.97
CA GLY A 162 1.64 -25.01 3.78
C GLY A 162 2.43 -24.65 2.52
N ASP A 163 1.86 -24.98 1.36
CA ASP A 163 2.48 -24.70 0.06
C ASP A 163 2.31 -23.23 -0.32
N ALA A 164 3.37 -22.46 -0.12
CA ALA A 164 3.42 -21.02 -0.44
C ALA A 164 3.04 -20.72 -1.89
N ARG A 165 3.37 -21.61 -2.84
CA ARG A 165 3.00 -21.45 -4.25
C ARG A 165 1.50 -21.58 -4.43
N ALA A 166 0.89 -22.61 -3.85
CA ALA A 166 -0.56 -22.80 -3.90
C ALA A 166 -1.31 -21.63 -3.26
N THR A 167 -0.84 -21.14 -2.10
CA THR A 167 -1.42 -19.96 -1.45
C THR A 167 -1.32 -18.72 -2.32
N LEU A 168 -0.15 -18.45 -2.94
CA LEU A 168 0.00 -17.32 -3.84
C LEU A 168 -0.90 -17.44 -5.07
N ALA A 169 -1.03 -18.64 -5.66
CA ALA A 169 -1.92 -18.89 -6.79
C ALA A 169 -3.39 -18.59 -6.43
N ALA A 170 -3.87 -19.09 -5.29
CA ALA A 170 -5.23 -18.82 -4.81
C ALA A 170 -5.46 -17.32 -4.51
N LEU A 171 -4.44 -16.63 -3.98
CA LEU A 171 -4.50 -15.18 -3.79
C LEU A 171 -4.53 -14.42 -5.13
N MET A 172 -3.80 -14.88 -6.15
CA MET A 172 -3.82 -14.27 -7.47
C MET A 172 -5.22 -14.37 -8.09
N GLU A 173 -5.80 -15.57 -8.12
CA GLU A 173 -7.15 -15.81 -8.66
C GLU A 173 -8.19 -14.88 -8.03
N ARG A 174 -8.14 -14.70 -6.71
CA ARG A 174 -9.09 -13.86 -5.98
C ARG A 174 -8.82 -12.36 -6.12
N ARG A 175 -7.55 -11.94 -6.13
CA ARG A 175 -7.18 -10.52 -5.99
C ARG A 175 -6.84 -9.83 -7.30
N TYR A 176 -6.41 -10.55 -8.33
CA TYR A 176 -6.01 -9.94 -9.61
C TYR A 176 -7.17 -9.25 -10.33
N PRO A 177 -8.39 -9.83 -10.38
CA PRO A 177 -9.54 -9.12 -10.95
C PRO A 177 -9.81 -7.79 -10.25
N VAL A 178 -9.59 -7.72 -8.93
CA VAL A 178 -9.78 -6.50 -8.15
C VAL A 178 -8.61 -5.52 -8.34
N TYR A 179 -7.36 -5.99 -8.33
CA TYR A 179 -6.21 -5.11 -8.60
C TYR A 179 -6.23 -4.53 -10.02
N ALA A 180 -6.81 -5.23 -10.98
CA ALA A 180 -6.98 -4.75 -12.35
C ALA A 180 -7.86 -3.50 -12.46
N THR A 181 -8.62 -3.16 -11.40
CA THR A 181 -9.38 -1.90 -11.35
C THR A 181 -8.54 -0.69 -10.90
N ALA A 182 -7.23 -0.86 -10.68
CA ALA A 182 -6.33 0.25 -10.39
C ALA A 182 -6.17 1.17 -11.61
N ASP A 183 -5.92 2.46 -11.36
CA ASP A 183 -5.81 3.51 -12.38
C ASP A 183 -4.67 3.24 -13.37
N VAL A 184 -3.58 2.64 -12.88
CA VAL A 184 -2.39 2.30 -13.64
C VAL A 184 -1.96 0.88 -13.31
N THR A 185 -1.65 0.09 -14.35
CA THR A 185 -1.04 -1.25 -14.20
C THR A 185 0.38 -1.25 -14.73
N LEU A 186 1.31 -1.87 -13.98
CA LEU A 186 2.69 -2.07 -14.38
C LEU A 186 3.13 -3.50 -14.10
N ASP A 187 3.71 -4.14 -15.10
CA ASP A 187 4.39 -5.41 -14.92
C ASP A 187 5.72 -5.20 -14.17
N ALA A 188 5.81 -5.82 -13.00
CA ALA A 188 7.02 -5.99 -12.22
C ALA A 188 7.85 -7.10 -12.86
N THR A 189 8.94 -6.71 -13.52
CA THR A 189 9.91 -7.61 -14.13
C THR A 189 11.12 -7.77 -13.21
N ASP A 190 12.17 -8.46 -13.67
CA ASP A 190 13.47 -8.53 -12.99
C ASP A 190 14.36 -7.30 -13.23
N GLU A 191 13.78 -6.21 -13.75
CA GLU A 191 14.48 -4.94 -13.85
C GLU A 191 14.77 -4.34 -12.46
N PRO A 192 15.81 -3.49 -12.33
CA PRO A 192 16.07 -2.78 -11.08
C PRO A 192 14.86 -1.94 -10.64
N PRO A 193 14.55 -1.83 -9.33
CA PRO A 193 13.38 -1.09 -8.84
C PRO A 193 13.28 0.37 -9.34
N LEU A 194 14.42 1.00 -9.61
CA LEU A 194 14.47 2.35 -10.17
C LEU A 194 13.89 2.44 -11.60
N ALA A 195 14.07 1.40 -12.42
CA ALA A 195 13.52 1.35 -13.78
C ALA A 195 11.99 1.27 -13.73
N THR A 196 11.45 0.37 -12.90
CA THR A 196 9.99 0.28 -12.66
C THR A 196 9.45 1.58 -12.06
N ALA A 197 10.18 2.22 -11.15
CA ALA A 197 9.77 3.50 -10.57
C ALA A 197 9.70 4.64 -11.61
N ARG A 198 10.62 4.67 -12.60
CA ARG A 198 10.55 5.63 -13.71
C ARG A 198 9.31 5.39 -14.58
N ARG A 199 9.05 4.12 -14.94
CA ARG A 199 7.83 3.74 -15.67
C ARG A 199 6.56 4.13 -14.91
N ALA A 200 6.55 3.92 -13.60
CA ALA A 200 5.43 4.32 -12.73
C ALA A 200 5.22 5.83 -12.73
N PHE A 201 6.30 6.60 -12.56
CA PHE A 201 6.25 8.04 -12.59
C PHE A 201 5.67 8.57 -13.92
N ASP A 202 6.16 8.06 -15.04
CA ASP A 202 5.69 8.48 -16.37
C ASP A 202 4.24 8.06 -16.63
N ALA A 203 3.85 6.85 -16.20
CA ALA A 203 2.49 6.35 -16.35
C ALA A 203 1.47 7.15 -15.52
N VAL A 204 1.81 7.47 -14.26
CA VAL A 204 0.97 8.31 -13.39
C VAL A 204 0.80 9.71 -14.00
N ARG A 205 1.87 10.31 -14.52
CA ARG A 205 1.78 11.62 -15.19
C ARG A 205 0.88 11.60 -16.42
N ARG A 206 0.97 10.54 -17.24
CA ARG A 206 0.07 10.36 -18.39
C ARG A 206 -1.37 10.19 -17.97
N HIS A 207 -1.63 9.38 -16.94
CA HIS A 207 -2.97 9.19 -16.39
C HIS A 207 -3.57 10.53 -15.92
N LEU A 208 -2.84 11.31 -15.12
CA LEU A 208 -3.29 12.61 -14.64
C LEU A 208 -3.54 13.62 -15.77
N ALA A 209 -2.67 13.66 -16.79
CA ALA A 209 -2.88 14.54 -17.94
C ALA A 209 -4.14 14.17 -18.74
N HIS A 210 -4.47 12.89 -18.84
CA HIS A 210 -5.69 12.42 -19.48
C HIS A 210 -6.94 12.77 -18.67
N SER A 211 -6.91 12.55 -17.36
CA SER A 211 -8.03 12.86 -16.45
C SER A 211 -8.35 14.36 -16.38
N LEU A 212 -7.35 15.23 -16.59
CA LEU A 212 -7.57 16.69 -16.66
C LEU A 212 -8.11 17.15 -18.03
N SER A 213 -7.91 16.37 -19.09
CA SER A 213 -8.36 16.70 -20.45
C SER A 213 -9.79 16.21 -20.73
N CYS A 214 -10.26 15.20 -20.00
CA CYS A 214 -11.64 14.73 -19.98
C CYS A 214 -12.25 14.96 -18.59
N PRO A 215 -12.72 16.18 -18.26
CA PRO A 215 -13.54 16.36 -17.08
C PRO A 215 -14.78 15.47 -17.26
N SER A 216 -14.94 14.47 -16.39
CA SER A 216 -16.16 13.66 -16.34
C SER A 216 -17.35 14.61 -16.24
N GLU A 217 -18.28 14.52 -17.19
CA GLU A 217 -19.55 15.24 -17.14
C GLU A 217 -20.22 14.93 -15.79
N SER A 218 -20.15 15.90 -14.89
CA SER A 218 -20.98 15.93 -13.70
C SER A 218 -22.43 16.02 -14.16
N SER A 219 -23.25 15.07 -13.73
CA SER A 219 -24.70 15.15 -13.88
C SER A 219 -25.37 14.35 -12.78
N PRO A 220 -26.53 14.80 -12.29
CA PRO A 220 -26.85 16.13 -11.77
C PRO A 220 -27.02 16.12 -10.24
#